data_AF-A0A444MQJ7-F1
#
_entry.id   AF-A0A444MQJ7-F1
#
_cell.length_a   1.000
_cell.length_b   1.000
_cell.length_c   1.000
_cell.angle_alpha   90.00
_cell.angle_beta   90.00
_cell.angle_gamma   90.00
#
_symmetry.space_group_name_H-M   'P 1'
#
loop_
_entity.id
_entity.type
_entity.pdbx_description
1 polymer ?
#
loop_
_entity_poly.entity_id
_entity_poly.type
_entity_poly.pdbx_seq_one_letter_code
_entity_poly.pdbx_strand_id
1 'polypeptide(L)'
;MFSDLLPRIFIHKDNGQEIRLTDPDKNLSPEEVCDSYSVLYAILATAKIVGPEFKNDTAEYLPDAQDVLKDRAKSAPVHQVPMVFKPQLYATL
;
A
#
# COMPACT_ATOMS: atom_id res chain seq x y z
N MET A 1 -2.68 -33.17 -1.43
CA MET A 1 -2.83 -31.87 -2.11
C MET A 1 -1.45 -31.24 -2.16
N PHE A 2 -0.98 -30.79 -3.33
CA PHE A 2 0.42 -30.33 -3.52
C PHE A 2 0.66 -28.87 -3.12
N SER A 3 -0.38 -28.16 -2.68
CA SER A 3 -0.34 -26.73 -2.38
C SER A 3 0.43 -26.38 -1.10
N ASP A 4 0.58 -27.30 -0.15
CA ASP A 4 1.35 -27.12 1.10
C ASP A 4 2.88 -27.13 0.91
N LEU A 5 3.35 -27.53 -0.28
CA LEU A 5 4.77 -27.62 -0.57
C LEU A 5 5.37 -26.27 -0.95
N LEU A 6 4.57 -25.38 -1.56
CA LEU A 6 5.08 -24.10 -2.05
C LEU A 6 5.44 -23.19 -0.86
N PRO A 7 6.60 -22.51 -0.91
CA PRO A 7 6.90 -21.47 0.05
C PRO A 7 5.85 -20.36 -0.04
N ARG A 8 5.35 -19.92 1.12
CA ARG A 8 4.45 -18.77 1.22
C ARG A 8 5.29 -17.52 1.46
N ILE A 9 5.11 -16.51 0.63
CA ILE A 9 5.80 -15.22 0.75
C ILE A 9 4.76 -14.10 0.86
N PHE A 10 4.85 -13.31 1.91
CA PHE A 10 3.99 -12.15 2.11
C PHE A 10 4.74 -10.91 1.67
N ILE A 11 4.20 -10.16 0.71
CA ILE A 11 4.86 -8.98 0.16
C ILE A 11 4.12 -7.75 0.66
N HIS A 12 4.79 -6.98 1.50
CA HIS A 12 4.24 -5.75 2.07
C HIS A 12 5.04 -4.53 1.60
N LYS A 13 4.37 -3.39 1.40
CA LYS A 13 4.99 -2.12 1.00
C LYS A 13 4.93 -1.10 2.14
N ASP A 14 6.06 -0.88 2.79
CA ASP A 14 6.19 0.12 3.85
C ASP A 14 7.08 1.28 3.36
N ASN A 15 6.61 2.52 3.47
CA ASN A 15 7.37 3.72 3.08
C ASN A 15 8.00 3.68 1.66
N GLY A 16 7.37 2.97 0.72
CA GLY A 16 7.88 2.78 -0.65
C GLY A 16 8.94 1.68 -0.79
N GLN A 17 9.27 0.98 0.29
CA GLN A 17 10.13 -0.20 0.29
C GLN A 17 9.28 -1.47 0.25
N GLU A 18 9.64 -2.38 -0.66
CA GLU A 18 9.05 -3.71 -0.75
C GLU A 18 9.75 -4.65 0.25
N ILE A 19 8.99 -5.11 1.23
CA ILE A 19 9.43 -6.01 2.28
C ILE A 19 8.82 -7.37 2.01
N ARG A 20 9.68 -8.38 1.88
CA ARG A 20 9.28 -9.78 1.68
C ARG A 20 9.37 -10.50 3.01
N LEU A 21 8.23 -10.90 3.53
CA LEU A 21 8.09 -11.65 4.78
C LEU A 21 7.92 -13.12 4.43
N THR A 22 8.80 -13.95 4.95
CA THR A 22 8.71 -15.40 4.74
C THR A 22 7.80 -15.97 5.80
N ASP A 23 7.05 -17.01 5.47
CA ASP A 23 6.22 -17.70 6.44
C ASP A 23 7.05 -18.30 7.60
N PRO A 24 6.79 -17.92 8.86
CA PRO A 24 7.54 -18.42 10.00
C PRO A 24 7.17 -19.86 10.35
N ASP A 25 5.90 -20.25 10.13
CA ASP A 25 5.42 -21.61 10.36
C ASP A 25 4.28 -21.96 9.40
N LYS A 26 4.43 -23.09 8.70
CA LYS A 26 3.47 -23.57 7.69
C LYS A 26 2.11 -23.96 8.27
N ASN A 27 2.03 -24.24 9.57
CA ASN A 27 0.77 -24.60 10.22
C ASN A 27 -0.09 -23.38 10.55
N LEU A 28 0.48 -22.16 10.47
CA LEU A 28 -0.24 -20.93 10.75
C LEU A 28 -1.10 -20.52 9.56
N SER A 29 -2.28 -19.98 9.88
CA SER A 29 -3.10 -19.25 8.91
C SER A 29 -2.37 -17.98 8.47
N PRO A 30 -2.59 -17.51 7.23
CA PRO A 30 -1.95 -16.29 6.74
C PRO A 30 -2.27 -15.06 7.63
N GLU A 31 -3.43 -15.05 8.29
CA GLU A 31 -3.81 -14.03 9.29
C GLU A 31 -2.90 -14.05 10.52
N GLU A 32 -2.65 -15.24 11.09
CA GLU A 32 -1.76 -15.43 12.24
C GLU A 32 -0.32 -15.04 11.90
N VAL A 33 0.13 -15.34 10.68
CA VAL A 33 1.45 -14.93 10.19
C VAL A 33 1.55 -13.41 10.16
N CYS A 34 0.52 -12.74 9.67
CA CYS A 34 0.43 -11.28 9.63
C CYS A 34 0.43 -10.68 11.05
N ASP A 35 -0.31 -11.27 11.99
CA ASP A 35 -0.34 -10.88 13.39
C ASP A 35 1.05 -11.03 14.06
N SER A 36 1.76 -12.13 13.78
CA SER A 36 3.13 -12.32 14.27
C SER A 36 4.08 -11.22 13.78
N TYR A 37 3.91 -10.74 12.54
CA TYR A 37 4.69 -9.64 11.99
C TYR A 37 4.17 -8.26 12.40
N SER A 38 2.97 -8.15 12.97
CA SER A 38 2.39 -6.89 13.40
C SER A 38 3.19 -6.22 14.52
N VAL A 39 3.92 -7.02 15.31
CA VAL A 39 4.87 -6.55 16.32
C VAL A 39 5.96 -5.66 15.71
N LEU A 40 6.40 -5.99 14.49
CA LEU A 40 7.41 -5.23 13.73
C LEU A 40 6.76 -4.18 12.83
N TYR A 41 5.63 -4.52 12.21
CA TYR A 41 4.92 -3.70 11.25
C TYR A 41 3.46 -3.56 11.68
N ALA A 42 3.16 -2.59 12.56
CA ALA A 42 1.83 -2.44 13.18
C ALA A 42 0.67 -2.40 12.18
N ILE A 43 0.91 -1.85 10.99
CA ILE A 43 -0.04 -1.81 9.86
C ILE A 43 -0.52 -3.19 9.38
N LEU A 44 0.25 -4.26 9.62
CA LEU A 44 -0.09 -5.63 9.27
C LEU A 44 -1.20 -6.21 10.17
N ALA A 45 -1.35 -5.77 11.41
CA ALA A 45 -2.46 -6.19 12.29
C ALA A 45 -3.83 -5.82 11.69
N THR A 46 -3.89 -4.72 10.93
CA THR A 46 -5.11 -4.23 10.28
C THR A 46 -5.13 -4.49 8.78
N ALA A 47 -4.11 -5.15 8.24
CA ALA A 47 -4.01 -5.38 6.81
C ALA A 47 -4.96 -6.49 6.36
N LYS A 48 -5.59 -6.29 5.21
CA LYS A 48 -6.43 -7.31 4.60
C LYS A 48 -5.57 -8.17 3.68
N ILE A 49 -5.51 -9.47 3.96
CA ILE A 49 -4.72 -10.39 3.14
C ILE A 49 -5.46 -10.64 1.81
N VAL A 50 -4.77 -10.36 0.72
CA VAL A 50 -5.22 -10.64 -0.65
C VAL A 50 -4.29 -11.71 -1.25
N GLY A 51 -4.85 -12.79 -1.78
CA GLY A 51 -4.08 -13.89 -2.37
C GLY A 51 -4.71 -15.27 -2.12
N PRO A 52 -3.98 -16.37 -2.39
CA PRO A 52 -2.61 -16.42 -2.91
C PRO A 52 -2.52 -16.17 -4.42
N GLU A 53 -1.55 -15.36 -4.84
CA GLU A 53 -1.08 -15.34 -6.23
C GLU A 53 0.07 -16.32 -6.39
N PHE A 54 0.01 -17.19 -7.40
CA PHE A 54 1.08 -18.15 -7.66
C PHE A 54 2.04 -17.60 -8.72
N LYS A 55 3.28 -17.30 -8.32
CA LYS A 55 4.36 -16.88 -9.23
C LYS A 55 5.64 -17.64 -8.90
N ASN A 56 6.34 -18.12 -9.94
CA ASN A 56 7.64 -18.81 -9.81
C ASN A 56 7.63 -19.85 -8.67
N ASP A 57 6.67 -20.78 -8.69
CA ASP A 57 6.55 -21.88 -7.71
C ASP A 57 6.40 -21.41 -6.24
N THR A 58 5.93 -20.19 -6.04
CA THR A 58 5.72 -19.57 -4.73
C THR A 58 4.29 -19.08 -4.61
N ALA A 59 3.70 -19.25 -3.42
CA ALA A 59 2.41 -18.66 -3.08
C ALA A 59 2.64 -17.27 -2.46
N GLU A 60 2.33 -16.22 -3.20
CA GLU A 60 2.50 -14.84 -2.80
C GLU A 60 1.20 -14.27 -2.20
N TYR A 61 1.29 -13.67 -1.03
CA TYR A 61 0.19 -12.98 -0.35
C TYR A 61 0.49 -11.50 -0.27
N LEU A 62 -0.48 -10.66 -0.60
CA LEU A 62 -0.40 -9.22 -0.54
C LEU A 62 -1.28 -8.73 0.61
N PRO A 63 -0.74 -8.50 1.81
CA PRO A 63 -1.44 -7.75 2.85
C PRO A 63 -1.66 -6.31 2.36
N ASP A 64 -2.86 -6.04 1.86
CA ASP A 64 -3.35 -4.69 1.57
C ASP A 64 -3.59 -4.01 2.90
N ALA A 65 -2.55 -3.36 3.42
CA ALA A 65 -2.71 -2.41 4.50
C ALA A 65 -3.63 -1.32 3.98
N GLN A 66 -4.78 -1.11 4.63
CA GLN A 66 -5.70 -0.06 4.23
C GLN A 66 -4.93 1.24 4.07
N ASP A 67 -4.93 1.72 2.84
CA ASP A 67 -4.21 2.89 2.44
C ASP A 67 -4.92 4.13 3.01
N VAL A 68 -4.66 4.42 4.28
CA VAL A 68 -5.11 5.63 4.97
C VAL A 68 -4.41 6.90 4.42
N LEU A 69 -3.60 6.78 3.36
CA LEU A 69 -2.82 7.88 2.78
C LEU A 69 -3.22 8.25 1.34
N LYS A 70 -3.99 7.42 0.62
CA LYS A 70 -4.50 7.68 -0.74
C LYS A 70 -5.50 8.83 -0.76
N ASP A 71 -6.13 9.14 0.37
CA ASP A 71 -7.07 10.25 0.52
C ASP A 71 -6.42 11.61 0.81
N ARG A 72 -5.13 11.66 1.17
CA ARG A 72 -4.44 12.96 1.33
C ARG A 72 -3.92 13.55 0.01
N ALA A 73 -3.77 12.73 -1.03
CA ALA A 73 -3.30 13.18 -2.35
C ALA A 73 -4.43 13.65 -3.30
N LYS A 74 -5.71 13.52 -2.93
CA LYS A 74 -6.85 13.98 -3.74
C LYS A 74 -7.60 15.22 -3.19
N SER A 75 -7.20 15.75 -2.04
CA SER A 75 -7.87 16.90 -1.40
C SER A 75 -7.03 18.19 -1.43
N ALA A 76 -6.54 18.60 -2.61
CA ALA A 76 -6.40 20.01 -3.00
C ALA A 76 -5.88 20.12 -4.44
N PRO A 77 -6.60 20.85 -5.30
CA PRO A 77 -6.01 22.05 -5.84
C PRO A 77 -6.63 23.24 -5.13
N VAL A 78 -5.78 24.00 -4.44
CA VAL A 78 -6.03 25.39 -4.08
C VAL A 78 -6.66 26.06 -5.30
N HIS A 79 -7.84 26.64 -5.13
CA HIS A 79 -8.45 27.49 -6.14
C HIS A 79 -7.46 28.61 -6.46
N GLN A 80 -6.66 28.44 -7.50
CA GLN A 80 -5.96 29.54 -8.12
C GLN A 80 -7.04 30.36 -8.83
N VAL A 81 -7.62 31.30 -8.09
CA VAL A 81 -8.37 32.40 -8.68
C VAL A 81 -7.45 33.05 -9.72
N PRO A 82 -7.82 33.09 -11.02
CA PRO A 82 -7.01 33.81 -11.98
C PRO A 82 -7.10 35.29 -11.61
N MET A 83 -5.98 35.87 -11.15
CA MET A 83 -5.81 37.32 -11.11
C MET A 83 -5.85 37.81 -12.55
N VAL A 84 -7.05 38.18 -13.02
CA VAL A 84 -7.23 38.88 -14.30
C VAL A 84 -6.65 40.28 -14.13
N PHE A 85 -5.41 40.46 -14.56
CA PHE A 85 -4.77 41.77 -14.62
C PHE A 85 -5.39 42.53 -15.81
N LYS A 86 -6.35 43.43 -15.52
CA LYS A 86 -6.86 44.36 -16.52
C LYS A 86 -5.78 45.41 -16.81
N PRO A 87 -5.32 45.58 -18.06
CA PRO A 87 -4.45 46.69 -18.40
C PRO A 87 -5.28 47.97 -18.44
N GLN A 88 -5.06 48.88 -17.50
CA GLN A 88 -5.56 50.25 -17.65
C GLN A 88 -4.69 50.96 -18.69
N LEU A 89 -5.23 51.11 -19.89
CA LEU A 89 -4.76 52.09 -20.85
C LEU A 89 -4.93 53.49 -20.25
N TYR A 90 -3.82 54.20 -20.10
CA TYR A 90 -3.85 55.65 -20.10
C TYR A 90 -2.98 56.12 -21.26
N ALA A 91 -3.66 56.49 -22.35
CA ALA A 91 -3.11 57.25 -23.43
C ALA A 91 -3.28 58.75 -23.14
N THR A 92 -2.32 59.55 -23.63
CA THR A 92 -2.44 61.00 -23.93
C THR A 92 -2.32 61.89 -22.68
N LEU A 93 -1.42 62.88 -22.57
CA LEU A 93 -0.95 63.91 -23.52
C LEU A 93 0.55 64.20 -23.34
#